data_AF-A0A3D1HZ77-F1
#
_entry.id   AF-A0A3D1HZ77-F1
#
_cell.length_a   1.000
_cell.length_b   1.000
_cell.length_c   1.000
_cell.angle_alpha   90.00
_cell.angle_beta   90.00
_cell.angle_gamma   90.00
#
_symmetry.space_group_name_H-M   'P 1'
#
loop_
_entity.id
_entity.type
_entity.pdbx_description
1 polymer ?
#
loop_
_entity_poly.entity_id
_entity_poly.type
_entity_poly.pdbx_seq_one_letter_code
_entity_poly.pdbx_strand_id
1 'polypeptide(L)'
;MKKIMLVFGTRPEAIKMCPLVKELKTRKGLETVVCVTGQHRQMLDSVLRTFDVEPDYDLSIMKDKQTLFDVTVSILEKIKPVLEKERPDAVLVHGDTTTTFASALACYYLGIKVGHVEAGLRTYDIHSPFPEEFNRQAVGIVSEYNFAPTETARENLLREGKKKETVFVTGNTAIDALRTTVRADYSNEWLDWAADGRLIMITAHRRENLGEPMHHMFRAIRRIVEEHPDIRAIYPIHMNPVVREAADAELGGC
;
A
#
# COMPACT_ATOMS: atom_id res chain seq x y z
N MET A 1 -2.63 -21.73 -20.57
CA MET A 1 -2.40 -21.18 -19.23
C MET A 1 -2.46 -19.67 -19.36
N LYS A 2 -3.22 -18.96 -18.51
CA LYS A 2 -3.33 -17.50 -18.56
C LYS A 2 -2.23 -16.88 -17.71
N LYS A 3 -1.47 -15.93 -18.25
CA LYS A 3 -0.39 -15.27 -17.52
C LYS A 3 -0.88 -13.99 -16.85
N ILE A 4 -0.78 -13.93 -15.54
CA ILE A 4 -1.20 -12.79 -14.72
C ILE A 4 0.04 -12.22 -14.05
N MET A 5 0.35 -10.96 -14.35
CA MET A 5 1.45 -10.25 -13.71
C MET A 5 0.92 -9.32 -12.63
N LEU A 6 1.53 -9.33 -11.44
CA LEU A 6 1.24 -8.39 -10.36
C LEU A 6 2.35 -7.35 -10.30
N VAL A 7 1.97 -6.07 -10.24
CA VAL A 7 2.91 -4.96 -10.15
C VAL A 7 2.63 -4.11 -8.91
N PHE A 8 3.64 -3.94 -8.06
CA PHE A 8 3.57 -3.11 -6.85
C PHE A 8 4.97 -2.61 -6.44
N GLY A 9 5.05 -1.50 -5.70
CA GLY A 9 6.33 -0.78 -5.51
C GLY A 9 6.67 -0.42 -4.08
N THR A 10 5.68 -0.34 -3.21
CA THR A 10 5.80 0.19 -1.86
C THR A 10 5.43 -0.84 -0.80
N ARG A 11 5.83 -0.58 0.45
CA ARG A 11 5.50 -1.41 1.61
C ARG A 11 3.97 -1.61 1.78
N PRO A 12 3.11 -0.57 1.77
CA PRO A 12 1.66 -0.76 1.91
C PRO A 12 1.05 -1.60 0.79
N GLU A 13 1.49 -1.41 -0.46
CA GLU A 13 1.01 -2.22 -1.59
C GLU A 13 1.44 -3.68 -1.43
N ALA A 14 2.69 -3.93 -1.05
CA ALA A 14 3.19 -5.29 -0.89
C ALA A 14 2.43 -6.07 0.19
N ILE A 15 2.08 -5.43 1.31
CA ILE A 15 1.29 -6.04 2.39
C ILE A 15 -0.06 -6.53 1.84
N LYS A 16 -0.70 -5.75 0.97
CA LYS A 16 -2.01 -6.06 0.40
C LYS A 16 -1.94 -6.98 -0.83
N MET A 17 -0.84 -6.96 -1.59
CA MET A 17 -0.69 -7.74 -2.82
C MET A 17 -0.08 -9.11 -2.58
N CYS A 18 0.77 -9.30 -1.56
CA CYS A 18 1.37 -10.61 -1.28
C CYS A 18 0.35 -11.74 -1.01
N PRO A 19 -0.74 -11.52 -0.24
CA PRO A 19 -1.80 -12.53 -0.10
C PRO A 19 -2.39 -12.95 -1.46
N LEU A 20 -2.59 -11.99 -2.36
CA LEU A 20 -3.10 -12.25 -3.71
C LEU A 20 -2.08 -13.00 -4.57
N VAL A 21 -0.78 -12.69 -4.47
CA VAL A 21 0.30 -13.46 -5.11
C VAL A 21 0.23 -14.93 -4.70
N LYS A 22 0.16 -15.19 -3.38
CA LYS A 22 0.10 -16.56 -2.85
C LYS A 22 -1.13 -17.29 -3.35
N GLU A 23 -2.27 -16.63 -3.31
CA GLU A 23 -3.53 -17.20 -3.78
C GLU A 23 -3.46 -17.58 -5.27
N LEU A 24 -2.98 -16.67 -6.14
CA LEU A 24 -2.86 -16.93 -7.57
C LEU A 24 -1.89 -18.08 -7.90
N LYS A 25 -0.79 -18.21 -7.14
CA LYS A 25 0.15 -19.34 -7.27
C LYS A 25 -0.49 -20.70 -6.96
N THR A 26 -1.61 -20.75 -6.21
CA THR A 26 -2.35 -22.02 -5.96
C THR A 26 -3.30 -22.41 -7.10
N ARG A 27 -3.63 -21.48 -8.01
CA ARG A 27 -4.69 -21.69 -9.00
C ARG A 27 -4.17 -22.39 -10.26
N LYS A 28 -4.64 -23.62 -10.48
CA LYS A 28 -4.36 -24.36 -11.71
C LYS A 28 -4.85 -23.57 -12.93
N GLY A 29 -3.99 -23.46 -13.95
CA GLY A 29 -4.31 -22.77 -15.20
C GLY A 29 -3.90 -21.30 -15.26
N LEU A 30 -3.40 -20.74 -14.15
CA LEU A 30 -2.76 -19.43 -14.10
C LEU A 30 -1.24 -19.58 -13.97
N GLU A 31 -0.52 -18.73 -14.68
CA GLU A 31 0.91 -18.48 -14.50
C GLU A 31 1.05 -17.10 -13.84
N THR A 32 1.62 -17.06 -12.63
CA THR A 32 1.72 -15.83 -11.84
C THR A 32 3.13 -15.27 -11.95
N VAL A 33 3.24 -14.02 -12.41
CA VAL A 33 4.51 -13.28 -12.48
C VAL A 33 4.45 -12.11 -11.50
N VAL A 34 5.49 -11.90 -10.71
CA VAL A 34 5.59 -10.83 -9.72
C VAL A 34 6.65 -9.84 -10.17
N CYS A 35 6.25 -8.60 -10.43
CA CYS A 35 7.15 -7.52 -10.80
C CYS A 35 7.08 -6.42 -9.74
N VAL A 36 8.19 -6.20 -9.03
CA VAL A 36 8.28 -5.11 -8.07
C VAL A 36 9.04 -3.93 -8.64
N THR A 37 8.55 -2.72 -8.40
CA THR A 37 9.27 -1.52 -8.88
C THR A 37 10.44 -1.14 -7.98
N GLY A 38 10.38 -1.52 -6.69
CA GLY A 38 11.42 -1.23 -5.72
C GLY A 38 11.43 0.22 -5.25
N GLN A 39 10.31 0.96 -5.32
CA GLN A 39 10.21 2.36 -4.89
C GLN A 39 10.68 2.58 -3.44
N HIS A 40 10.42 1.61 -2.53
CA HIS A 40 10.93 1.60 -1.16
C HIS A 40 11.71 0.30 -0.84
N ARG A 41 12.85 0.07 -1.50
CA ARG A 41 13.60 -1.21 -1.49
C ARG A 41 13.69 -1.90 -0.13
N GLN A 42 14.34 -1.29 0.87
CA GLN A 42 14.57 -1.93 2.18
C GLN A 42 13.28 -2.32 2.91
N MET A 43 12.24 -1.48 2.83
CA MET A 43 10.95 -1.73 3.48
C MET A 43 10.07 -2.70 2.70
N LEU A 44 10.27 -2.79 1.39
CA LEU A 44 9.59 -3.75 0.53
C LEU A 44 10.13 -5.16 0.78
N ASP A 45 11.45 -5.31 0.86
CA ASP A 45 12.12 -6.61 1.06
C ASP A 45 11.69 -7.29 2.35
N SER A 46 11.44 -6.53 3.43
CA SER A 46 10.98 -7.10 4.69
C SER A 46 9.57 -7.71 4.58
N VAL A 47 8.68 -7.07 3.82
CA VAL A 47 7.34 -7.58 3.55
C VAL A 47 7.41 -8.83 2.68
N LEU A 48 8.15 -8.77 1.58
CA LEU A 48 8.34 -9.92 0.68
C LEU A 48 8.84 -11.16 1.44
N ARG A 49 9.83 -11.00 2.33
CA ARG A 49 10.31 -12.08 3.22
C ARG A 49 9.23 -12.57 4.18
N THR A 50 8.44 -11.67 4.76
CA THR A 50 7.37 -12.04 5.71
C THR A 50 6.31 -12.92 5.06
N PHE A 51 5.98 -12.65 3.79
CA PHE A 51 4.98 -13.41 3.05
C PHE A 51 5.54 -14.60 2.27
N ASP A 52 6.87 -14.78 2.24
CA ASP A 52 7.58 -15.76 1.42
C ASP A 52 7.25 -15.59 -0.07
N VAL A 53 7.44 -14.35 -0.57
CA VAL A 53 7.21 -13.98 -1.96
C VAL A 53 8.52 -13.51 -2.59
N GLU A 54 9.03 -14.29 -3.53
CA GLU A 54 10.14 -13.89 -4.39
C GLU A 54 9.61 -13.21 -5.66
N PRO A 55 10.07 -11.99 -5.99
CA PRO A 55 9.70 -11.32 -7.23
C PRO A 55 10.48 -11.90 -8.43
N ASP A 56 9.79 -12.17 -9.53
CA ASP A 56 10.41 -12.56 -10.80
C ASP A 56 11.18 -11.40 -11.45
N TYR A 57 10.73 -10.17 -11.19
CA TYR A 57 11.34 -8.94 -11.68
C TYR A 57 11.43 -7.89 -10.57
N ASP A 58 12.60 -7.27 -10.44
CA ASP A 58 12.83 -6.07 -9.61
C ASP A 58 13.35 -4.94 -10.52
N LEU A 59 12.55 -3.90 -10.73
CA LEU A 59 12.94 -2.77 -11.57
C LEU A 59 13.97 -1.86 -10.89
N SER A 60 14.11 -1.95 -9.57
CA SER A 60 15.06 -1.18 -8.75
C SER A 60 15.06 0.31 -9.12
N ILE A 61 13.88 0.95 -9.08
CA ILE A 61 13.74 2.35 -9.51
C ILE A 61 14.24 3.36 -8.48
N MET A 62 14.38 2.98 -7.21
CA MET A 62 14.64 3.92 -6.10
C MET A 62 15.98 4.64 -6.27
N LYS A 63 15.91 5.96 -6.12
CA LYS A 63 17.05 6.89 -6.08
C LYS A 63 16.80 7.89 -4.96
N ASP A 64 17.85 8.51 -4.44
CA ASP A 64 17.70 9.57 -3.44
C ASP A 64 16.99 10.79 -4.02
N LYS A 65 16.07 11.37 -3.23
CA LYS A 65 15.34 12.62 -3.53
C LYS A 65 14.60 12.64 -4.88
N GLN A 66 14.01 11.51 -5.28
CA GLN A 66 13.21 11.42 -6.51
C GLN A 66 11.99 12.35 -6.51
N THR A 67 11.75 12.97 -7.66
CA THR A 67 10.49 13.65 -7.97
C THR A 67 9.46 12.66 -8.54
N LEU A 68 8.20 13.09 -8.63
CA LEU A 68 7.16 12.30 -9.31
C LEU A 68 7.52 12.03 -10.79
N PHE A 69 8.24 12.95 -11.44
CA PHE A 69 8.73 12.76 -12.81
C PHE A 69 9.75 11.62 -12.88
N ASP A 70 10.74 11.62 -11.98
CA ASP A 70 11.79 10.59 -11.95
C ASP A 70 11.21 9.19 -11.73
N VAL A 71 10.25 9.07 -10.81
CA VAL A 71 9.57 7.79 -10.53
C VAL A 71 8.77 7.34 -11.75
N THR A 72 7.96 8.23 -12.34
CA THR A 72 7.10 7.88 -13.48
C THR A 72 7.91 7.45 -14.70
N VAL A 73 8.95 8.23 -15.07
CA VAL A 73 9.83 7.91 -16.21
C VAL A 73 10.56 6.59 -15.96
N SER A 74 11.15 6.40 -14.78
CA SER A 74 11.89 5.17 -14.49
C SER A 74 11.01 3.92 -14.51
N ILE A 75 9.74 4.01 -14.12
CA ILE A 75 8.82 2.86 -14.20
C ILE A 75 8.49 2.56 -15.66
N LEU A 76 8.09 3.57 -16.43
CA LEU A 76 7.73 3.40 -17.84
C LEU A 76 8.88 2.82 -18.66
N GLU A 77 10.10 3.31 -18.47
CA GLU A 77 11.29 2.82 -19.18
C GLU A 77 11.62 1.37 -18.82
N LYS A 78 11.57 1.02 -17.53
CA LYS A 78 12.02 -0.29 -17.04
C LYS A 78 10.96 -1.38 -17.13
N ILE A 79 9.67 -1.04 -17.01
CA ILE A 79 8.60 -2.04 -17.06
C ILE A 79 8.32 -2.48 -18.51
N LYS A 80 8.55 -1.60 -19.50
CA LYS A 80 8.33 -1.91 -20.91
C LYS A 80 9.01 -3.22 -21.37
N PRO A 81 10.33 -3.40 -21.23
CA PRO A 81 10.98 -4.65 -21.67
C PRO A 81 10.47 -5.88 -20.91
N VAL A 82 10.02 -5.74 -19.66
CA VAL A 82 9.41 -6.82 -18.88
C VAL A 82 8.05 -7.21 -19.46
N LEU A 83 7.19 -6.24 -19.79
CA LEU A 83 5.89 -6.47 -20.41
C LEU A 83 6.02 -7.06 -21.82
N GLU A 84 6.98 -6.58 -22.62
CA GLU A 84 7.26 -7.08 -23.98
C GLU A 84 7.79 -8.52 -23.94
N LYS A 85 8.61 -8.87 -22.93
CA LYS A 85 9.11 -10.23 -22.73
C LYS A 85 8.02 -11.18 -22.24
N GLU A 86 7.31 -10.80 -21.18
CA GLU A 86 6.37 -11.69 -20.51
C GLU A 86 5.05 -11.84 -21.25
N ARG A 87 4.60 -10.77 -21.92
CA ARG A 87 3.31 -10.67 -22.64
C ARG A 87 2.14 -11.20 -21.78
N PRO A 88 1.93 -10.66 -20.57
CA PRO A 88 0.86 -11.13 -19.69
C PRO A 88 -0.51 -10.91 -20.33
N ASP A 89 -1.45 -11.82 -20.05
CA ASP A 89 -2.86 -11.67 -20.44
C ASP A 89 -3.55 -10.54 -19.66
N ALA A 90 -3.11 -10.30 -18.42
CA ALA A 90 -3.55 -9.18 -17.61
C ALA A 90 -2.47 -8.79 -16.59
N VAL A 91 -2.45 -7.51 -16.23
CA VAL A 91 -1.61 -6.95 -15.17
C VAL A 91 -2.50 -6.44 -14.04
N LEU A 92 -2.22 -6.88 -12.82
CA LEU A 92 -2.88 -6.44 -11.60
C LEU A 92 -2.04 -5.37 -10.91
N VAL A 93 -2.62 -4.18 -10.75
CA VAL A 93 -2.06 -3.03 -10.02
C VAL A 93 -2.88 -2.75 -8.77
N HIS A 94 -2.32 -2.01 -7.80
CA HIS A 94 -2.94 -1.84 -6.49
C HIS A 94 -3.10 -0.37 -6.07
N GLY A 95 -4.31 0.04 -5.69
CA GLY A 95 -4.53 1.32 -5.01
C GLY A 95 -4.14 2.51 -5.89
N ASP A 96 -3.30 3.41 -5.39
CA ASP A 96 -3.21 4.79 -5.88
C ASP A 96 -1.80 5.39 -5.94
N THR A 97 -0.78 4.54 -5.90
CA THR A 97 0.61 5.00 -6.01
C THR A 97 0.97 5.41 -7.45
N THR A 98 2.07 6.15 -7.59
CA THR A 98 2.68 6.39 -8.91
C THR A 98 3.09 5.10 -9.60
N THR A 99 3.43 4.04 -8.85
CA THR A 99 3.69 2.71 -9.40
C THR A 99 2.46 2.16 -10.10
N THR A 100 1.30 2.23 -9.47
CA THR A 100 0.02 1.77 -10.04
C THR A 100 -0.34 2.54 -11.29
N PHE A 101 -0.23 3.88 -11.24
CA PHE A 101 -0.50 4.73 -12.40
C PHE A 101 0.42 4.45 -13.59
N ALA A 102 1.74 4.51 -13.39
CA ALA A 102 2.70 4.35 -14.47
C ALA A 102 2.66 2.94 -15.09
N SER A 103 2.41 1.91 -14.27
CA SER A 103 2.29 0.53 -14.74
C SER A 103 1.01 0.33 -15.56
N ALA A 104 -0.12 0.88 -15.11
CA ALA A 104 -1.37 0.84 -15.86
C ALA A 104 -1.26 1.58 -17.20
N LEU A 105 -0.56 2.72 -17.22
CA LEU A 105 -0.28 3.46 -18.45
C LEU A 105 0.59 2.66 -19.42
N ALA A 106 1.64 2.00 -18.94
CA ALA A 106 2.48 1.12 -19.77
C ALA A 106 1.67 -0.04 -20.38
N CYS A 107 0.78 -0.65 -19.59
CA CYS A 107 -0.11 -1.71 -20.06
C CYS A 107 -1.06 -1.20 -21.15
N TYR A 108 -1.65 -0.02 -20.94
CA TYR A 108 -2.51 0.62 -21.93
C TYR A 108 -1.78 0.88 -23.25
N TYR A 109 -0.54 1.38 -23.23
CA TYR A 109 0.26 1.57 -24.44
C TYR A 109 0.55 0.29 -25.22
N LEU A 110 0.59 -0.86 -24.53
CA LEU A 110 0.85 -2.17 -25.13
C LEU A 110 -0.43 -2.99 -25.38
N GLY A 111 -1.62 -2.44 -25.10
CA GLY A 111 -2.89 -3.15 -25.23
C GLY A 111 -3.05 -4.34 -24.26
N ILE A 112 -2.38 -4.29 -23.11
CA ILE A 112 -2.45 -5.31 -22.06
C ILE A 112 -3.58 -4.95 -21.08
N LYS A 113 -4.39 -5.95 -20.72
CA LYS A 113 -5.53 -5.74 -19.80
C LYS A 113 -5.06 -5.34 -18.42
N VAL A 114 -5.74 -4.39 -17.79
CA VAL A 114 -5.45 -3.94 -16.42
C VAL A 114 -6.57 -4.36 -15.47
N GLY A 115 -6.17 -4.99 -14.36
CA GLY A 115 -7.00 -5.20 -13.18
C GLY A 115 -6.56 -4.31 -12.03
N HIS A 116 -7.49 -3.56 -11.45
CA HIS A 116 -7.23 -2.62 -10.38
C HIS A 116 -7.74 -3.18 -9.05
N VAL A 117 -6.81 -3.62 -8.21
CA VAL A 117 -7.05 -4.05 -6.84
C VAL A 117 -7.21 -2.81 -5.95
N GLU A 118 -8.21 -2.82 -5.06
CA GLU A 118 -8.59 -1.64 -4.25
C GLU A 118 -9.14 -0.48 -5.12
N ALA A 119 -9.95 -0.80 -6.12
CA ALA A 119 -10.54 0.19 -7.01
C ALA A 119 -11.68 0.98 -6.33
N GLY A 120 -11.87 2.25 -6.73
CA GLY A 120 -13.09 3.02 -6.45
C GLY A 120 -13.09 3.89 -5.18
N LEU A 121 -11.99 3.97 -4.43
CA LEU A 121 -11.86 4.96 -3.35
C LEU A 121 -11.75 6.38 -3.95
N ARG A 122 -12.48 7.34 -3.37
CA ARG A 122 -12.53 8.73 -3.88
C ARG A 122 -12.60 9.74 -2.74
N THR A 123 -11.89 10.84 -2.91
CA THR A 123 -12.14 12.11 -2.21
C THR A 123 -12.84 13.12 -3.10
N TYR A 124 -12.76 12.94 -4.42
CA TYR A 124 -13.19 13.89 -5.45
C TYR A 124 -12.47 15.26 -5.39
N ASP A 125 -11.34 15.32 -4.70
CA ASP A 125 -10.40 16.43 -4.72
C ASP A 125 -9.06 15.95 -5.29
N ILE A 126 -8.78 16.30 -6.54
CA ILE A 126 -7.56 15.86 -7.26
C ILE A 126 -6.26 16.37 -6.61
N HIS A 127 -6.35 17.35 -5.72
CA HIS A 127 -5.23 17.90 -4.97
C HIS A 127 -5.12 17.35 -3.54
N SER A 128 -6.06 16.49 -3.11
CA SER A 128 -6.05 15.92 -1.76
C SER A 128 -6.74 14.55 -1.67
N PRO A 129 -5.99 13.47 -1.35
CA PRO A 129 -4.53 13.40 -1.25
C PRO A 129 -3.84 13.52 -2.62
N PHE A 130 -2.68 14.19 -2.65
CA PHE A 130 -1.88 14.42 -3.85
C PHE A 130 -0.58 13.59 -3.84
N PRO A 131 -0.29 12.81 -4.91
CA PRO A 131 -1.02 12.70 -6.19
C PRO A 131 -2.06 11.56 -6.24
N GLU A 132 -2.39 10.96 -5.11
CA GLU A 132 -3.10 9.67 -5.05
C GLU A 132 -4.53 9.74 -5.62
N GLU A 133 -5.30 10.82 -5.40
CA GLU A 133 -6.64 10.95 -6.01
C GLU A 133 -6.57 10.93 -7.53
N PHE A 134 -5.64 11.66 -8.12
CA PHE A 134 -5.42 11.63 -9.56
C PHE A 134 -5.05 10.22 -10.04
N ASN A 135 -4.08 9.57 -9.38
CA ASN A 135 -3.59 8.25 -9.81
C ASN A 135 -4.72 7.21 -9.86
N ARG A 136 -5.54 7.10 -8.81
CA ARG A 136 -6.63 6.09 -8.78
C ARG A 136 -7.77 6.39 -9.73
N GLN A 137 -8.03 7.66 -10.03
CA GLN A 137 -9.00 8.02 -11.09
C GLN A 137 -8.44 7.66 -12.47
N ALA A 138 -7.17 8.00 -12.75
CA ALA A 138 -6.52 7.73 -14.03
C ALA A 138 -6.38 6.23 -14.32
N VAL A 139 -5.98 5.43 -13.34
CA VAL A 139 -5.95 3.95 -13.44
C VAL A 139 -7.35 3.40 -13.67
N GLY A 140 -8.34 3.98 -12.99
CA GLY A 140 -9.74 3.68 -13.18
C GLY A 140 -10.11 3.72 -14.66
N ILE A 141 -9.73 4.75 -15.42
CA ILE A 141 -10.07 4.91 -16.85
C ILE A 141 -9.69 3.67 -17.67
N VAL A 142 -8.46 3.16 -17.52
CA VAL A 142 -7.93 2.05 -18.35
C VAL A 142 -8.24 0.65 -17.81
N SER A 143 -8.77 0.54 -16.59
CA SER A 143 -9.01 -0.75 -15.94
C SER A 143 -10.22 -1.50 -16.50
N GLU A 144 -9.99 -2.75 -16.91
CA GLU A 144 -11.01 -3.71 -17.39
C GLU A 144 -11.61 -4.54 -16.24
N TYR A 145 -10.86 -4.73 -15.16
CA TYR A 145 -11.33 -5.42 -13.95
C TYR A 145 -11.13 -4.49 -12.75
N ASN A 146 -12.21 -4.20 -12.02
CA ASN A 146 -12.17 -3.26 -10.90
C ASN A 146 -12.60 -4.01 -9.64
N PHE A 147 -11.64 -4.34 -8.77
CA PHE A 147 -11.88 -5.06 -7.52
C PHE A 147 -12.07 -4.05 -6.39
N ALA A 148 -13.33 -3.66 -6.20
CA ALA A 148 -13.75 -2.66 -5.22
C ALA A 148 -13.84 -3.30 -3.82
N PRO A 149 -13.30 -2.64 -2.76
CA PRO A 149 -13.34 -3.21 -1.43
C PRO A 149 -14.71 -3.14 -0.75
N THR A 150 -15.57 -2.20 -1.17
CA THR A 150 -16.89 -1.96 -0.57
C THR A 150 -17.93 -1.61 -1.64
N GLU A 151 -19.21 -1.66 -1.27
CA GLU A 151 -20.30 -1.22 -2.15
C GLU A 151 -20.18 0.28 -2.48
N THR A 152 -19.79 1.13 -1.52
CA THR A 152 -19.52 2.56 -1.76
C THR A 152 -18.45 2.78 -2.83
N ALA A 153 -17.35 2.00 -2.78
CA ALA A 153 -16.31 2.10 -3.79
C ALA A 153 -16.80 1.64 -5.18
N ARG A 154 -17.67 0.63 -5.23
CA ARG A 154 -18.35 0.22 -6.46
C ARG A 154 -19.27 1.33 -6.99
N GLU A 155 -20.07 1.95 -6.14
CA GLU A 155 -20.97 3.05 -6.53
C GLU A 155 -20.21 4.25 -7.11
N ASN A 156 -19.05 4.60 -6.55
CA ASN A 156 -18.18 5.63 -7.10
C ASN A 156 -17.76 5.32 -8.55
N LEU A 157 -17.33 4.08 -8.83
CA LEU A 157 -16.94 3.64 -10.17
C LEU A 157 -18.12 3.67 -11.15
N LEU A 158 -19.30 3.26 -10.71
CA LEU A 158 -20.52 3.30 -11.54
C LEU A 158 -20.94 4.74 -11.86
N ARG A 159 -20.81 5.66 -10.89
CA ARG A 159 -21.06 7.10 -11.09
C ARG A 159 -20.12 7.71 -12.12
N GLU A 160 -18.89 7.20 -12.19
CA GLU A 160 -17.87 7.57 -13.19
C GLU A 160 -18.07 6.89 -14.55
N GLY A 161 -19.14 6.12 -14.73
CA GLY A 161 -19.51 5.51 -16.00
C GLY A 161 -18.90 4.14 -16.27
N LYS A 162 -18.31 3.48 -15.25
CA LYS A 162 -17.87 2.09 -15.40
C LYS A 162 -19.04 1.15 -15.59
N LYS A 163 -18.84 0.16 -16.46
CA LYS A 163 -19.83 -0.88 -16.72
C LYS A 163 -19.97 -1.78 -15.50
N LYS A 164 -21.19 -2.19 -15.17
CA LYS A 164 -21.47 -2.97 -13.95
C LYS A 164 -20.72 -4.31 -13.95
N GLU A 165 -20.59 -4.93 -15.11
CA GLU A 165 -19.88 -6.20 -15.32
C GLU A 165 -18.36 -6.11 -15.15
N THR A 166 -17.78 -4.91 -15.12
CA THR A 166 -16.33 -4.72 -14.89
C THR A 166 -15.99 -4.39 -13.44
N VAL A 167 -17.00 -4.34 -12.54
CA VAL A 167 -16.83 -3.96 -11.12
C VAL A 167 -17.26 -5.10 -10.21
N PHE A 168 -16.33 -5.56 -9.38
CA PHE A 168 -16.51 -6.68 -8.46
C PHE A 168 -16.27 -6.20 -7.03
N VAL A 169 -17.22 -6.42 -6.12
CA VAL A 169 -17.01 -6.13 -4.70
C VAL A 169 -16.33 -7.35 -4.06
N THR A 170 -15.07 -7.19 -3.65
CA THR A 170 -14.21 -8.30 -3.20
C THR A 170 -13.85 -8.25 -1.72
N GLY A 171 -14.13 -7.13 -1.04
CA GLY A 171 -13.44 -6.82 0.21
C GLY A 171 -12.01 -6.33 -0.04
N ASN A 172 -11.27 -6.07 1.04
CA ASN A 172 -9.91 -5.53 0.98
C ASN A 172 -8.89 -6.57 1.43
N THR A 173 -7.86 -6.82 0.60
CA THR A 173 -6.81 -7.81 0.85
C THR A 173 -5.92 -7.49 2.06
N ALA A 174 -6.04 -6.29 2.65
CA ALA A 174 -5.44 -5.99 3.94
C ALA A 174 -5.94 -6.93 5.05
N ILE A 175 -7.20 -7.40 4.97
CA ILE A 175 -7.76 -8.33 5.94
C ILE A 175 -7.15 -9.73 5.76
N ASP A 176 -6.95 -10.16 4.51
CA ASP A 176 -6.25 -11.39 4.16
C ASP A 176 -4.81 -11.36 4.69
N ALA A 177 -4.11 -10.23 4.56
CA ALA A 177 -2.79 -10.03 5.12
C ALA A 177 -2.78 -10.26 6.64
N LEU A 178 -3.71 -9.64 7.37
CA LEU A 178 -3.84 -9.79 8.83
C LEU A 178 -4.03 -11.25 9.26
N ARG A 179 -4.81 -12.04 8.50
CA ARG A 179 -5.05 -13.46 8.81
C ARG A 179 -3.80 -14.34 8.67
N THR A 180 -2.78 -13.87 7.95
CA THR A 180 -1.54 -14.63 7.70
C THR A 180 -0.37 -14.19 8.57
N THR A 181 -0.45 -13.03 9.22
CA THR A 181 0.65 -12.44 9.99
C THR A 181 0.48 -12.52 11.49
N VAL A 182 -0.75 -12.70 12.00
CA VAL A 182 -1.01 -12.90 13.43
C VAL A 182 -0.66 -14.33 13.83
N ARG A 183 0.29 -14.48 14.76
CA ARG A 183 0.71 -15.78 15.30
C ARG A 183 0.53 -15.81 16.82
N ALA A 184 0.05 -16.93 17.34
CA ALA A 184 -0.21 -17.10 18.78
C ALA A 184 1.08 -17.16 19.62
N ASP A 185 2.20 -17.53 19.00
CA ASP A 185 3.53 -17.65 19.60
C ASP A 185 4.40 -16.40 19.40
N TYR A 186 3.83 -15.29 18.93
CA TYR A 186 4.57 -14.05 18.76
C TYR A 186 4.90 -13.41 20.11
N SER A 187 6.17 -13.12 20.35
CA SER A 187 6.65 -12.34 21.48
C SER A 187 7.52 -11.18 21.01
N ASN A 188 7.57 -10.14 21.84
CA ASN A 188 8.37 -8.95 21.61
C ASN A 188 8.58 -8.22 22.94
N GLU A 189 9.81 -7.76 23.20
CA GLU A 189 10.17 -7.12 24.47
C GLU A 189 9.26 -5.95 24.86
N TRP A 190 8.75 -5.19 23.89
CA TRP A 190 7.84 -4.06 24.12
C TRP A 190 6.43 -4.53 24.47
N LEU A 191 6.00 -5.65 23.91
CA LEU A 191 4.73 -6.29 24.30
C LEU A 191 4.84 -6.94 25.68
N ASP A 192 5.98 -7.55 26.00
CA ASP A 192 6.25 -8.13 27.31
C ASP A 192 6.29 -7.03 28.40
N TRP A 193 6.91 -5.87 28.10
CA TRP A 193 6.88 -4.69 28.96
C TRP A 193 5.46 -4.15 29.18
N ALA A 194 4.61 -4.21 28.16
CA ALA A 194 3.24 -3.71 28.23
C ALA A 194 2.22 -4.74 28.75
N ALA A 195 2.65 -5.97 29.09
CA ALA A 195 1.76 -7.09 29.37
C ALA A 195 0.92 -6.92 30.64
N ASP A 196 1.34 -6.06 31.57
CA ASP A 196 0.65 -5.78 32.84
C ASP A 196 -0.44 -4.69 32.72
N GLY A 197 -0.65 -4.13 31.52
CA GLY A 197 -1.54 -3.00 31.30
C GLY A 197 -2.36 -3.07 30.01
N ARG A 198 -3.25 -2.08 29.84
CA ARG A 198 -3.98 -1.84 28.59
C ARG A 198 -3.07 -1.09 27.62
N LEU A 199 -2.81 -1.71 26.47
CA LEU A 199 -1.91 -1.15 25.46
C LEU A 199 -2.64 -0.23 24.47
N ILE A 200 -2.13 0.98 24.29
CA ILE A 200 -2.43 1.87 23.18
C ILE A 200 -1.30 1.75 22.14
N MET A 201 -1.65 1.36 20.91
CA MET A 201 -0.72 1.37 19.77
C MET A 201 -0.91 2.65 18.96
N ILE A 202 0.16 3.42 18.78
CA ILE A 202 0.11 4.75 18.15
C ILE A 202 0.79 4.71 16.80
N THR A 203 0.18 5.33 15.79
CA THR A 203 0.85 5.65 14.53
C THR A 203 0.43 7.04 14.06
N ALA A 204 1.39 7.95 13.89
CA ALA A 204 1.18 9.29 13.36
C ALA A 204 2.34 9.69 12.45
N HIS A 205 2.04 10.05 11.20
CA HIS A 205 3.06 10.45 10.21
C HIS A 205 2.51 11.32 9.07
N ARG A 206 1.21 11.65 9.12
CA ARG A 206 0.55 12.39 8.04
C ARG A 206 1.07 13.83 7.97
N ARG A 207 1.30 14.33 6.74
CA ARG A 207 1.89 15.67 6.52
C ARG A 207 1.01 16.77 7.07
N GLU A 208 -0.30 16.64 6.91
CA GLU A 208 -1.29 17.61 7.41
C GLU A 208 -1.30 17.73 8.94
N ASN A 209 -0.74 16.74 9.65
CA ASN A 209 -0.67 16.76 11.10
C ASN A 209 0.62 17.38 11.62
N LEU A 210 1.61 17.70 10.77
CA LEU A 210 2.88 18.27 11.22
C LEU A 210 2.66 19.63 11.91
N GLY A 211 3.42 19.88 12.98
CA GLY A 211 3.28 21.06 13.82
C GLY A 211 2.21 20.88 14.91
N GLU A 212 1.47 21.94 15.22
CA GLU A 212 0.59 22.00 16.38
C GLU A 212 -0.43 20.85 16.51
N PRO A 213 -1.06 20.34 15.43
CA PRO A 213 -1.95 19.18 15.54
C PRO A 213 -1.26 17.93 16.11
N MET A 214 0.01 17.70 15.78
CA MET A 214 0.81 16.59 16.31
C MET A 214 1.09 16.76 17.80
N HIS A 215 1.47 17.96 18.21
CA HIS A 215 1.68 18.28 19.61
C HIS A 215 0.40 18.08 20.44
N HIS A 216 -0.76 18.50 19.93
CA HIS A 216 -2.05 18.24 20.58
C HIS A 216 -2.33 16.75 20.79
N MET A 217 -2.08 15.92 19.77
CA MET A 217 -2.26 14.47 19.89
C MET A 217 -1.34 13.88 20.96
N PHE A 218 -0.06 14.25 20.97
CA PHE A 218 0.91 13.71 21.93
C PHE A 218 0.63 14.17 23.36
N ARG A 219 0.25 15.43 23.59
CA ARG A 219 -0.18 15.91 24.91
C ARG A 219 -1.41 15.16 25.42
N ALA A 220 -2.37 14.88 24.55
CA ALA A 220 -3.55 14.09 24.92
C ALA A 220 -3.18 12.64 25.29
N ILE A 221 -2.29 12.00 24.54
CA ILE A 221 -1.78 10.65 24.84
C ILE A 221 -1.03 10.64 26.17
N ARG A 222 -0.12 11.59 26.39
CA ARG A 222 0.65 11.72 27.63
C ARG A 222 -0.28 11.82 28.82
N ARG A 223 -1.27 12.72 28.74
CA ARG A 223 -2.26 12.91 29.80
C ARG A 223 -3.01 11.60 30.12
N ILE A 224 -3.39 10.82 29.10
CA ILE A 224 -4.04 9.51 29.31
C ILE A 224 -3.11 8.55 30.07
N VAL A 225 -1.83 8.47 29.70
CA VAL A 225 -0.86 7.58 30.35
C VAL A 225 -0.56 8.03 31.78
N GLU A 226 -0.46 9.34 32.03
CA GLU A 226 -0.24 9.91 33.37
C GLU A 226 -1.47 9.75 34.29
N GLU A 227 -2.69 9.90 33.77
CA GLU A 227 -3.94 9.76 34.54
C GLU A 227 -4.33 8.28 34.78
N HIS A 228 -3.81 7.35 33.98
CA HIS A 228 -4.15 5.93 34.05
C HIS A 228 -2.88 5.04 34.13
N PRO A 229 -2.41 4.71 35.36
CA PRO A 229 -1.18 3.94 35.58
C PRO A 229 -1.17 2.52 34.97
N ASP A 230 -2.36 1.99 34.66
CA ASP A 230 -2.56 0.70 34.01
C ASP A 230 -2.52 0.79 32.47
N ILE A 231 -2.34 1.98 31.89
CA ILE A 231 -2.20 2.16 30.45
C ILE A 231 -0.72 2.21 30.07
N ARG A 232 -0.39 1.56 28.96
CA ARG A 232 0.92 1.59 28.31
C ARG A 232 0.73 2.08 26.88
N ALA A 233 1.69 2.83 26.34
CA ALA A 233 1.63 3.32 24.98
C ALA A 233 2.89 2.90 24.21
N ILE A 234 2.71 2.27 23.05
CA ILE A 234 3.80 1.95 22.12
C ILE A 234 3.60 2.79 20.87
N TYR A 235 4.61 3.60 20.54
CA TYR A 235 4.64 4.43 19.34
C TYR A 235 5.86 4.09 18.48
N PRO A 236 5.71 3.29 17.40
CA PRO A 236 6.75 3.10 16.41
C PRO A 236 6.97 4.39 15.59
N ILE A 237 7.86 5.26 16.07
CA ILE A 237 8.05 6.62 15.55
C ILE A 237 8.59 6.59 14.11
N HIS A 238 7.99 7.40 13.23
CA HIS A 238 8.47 7.55 11.85
C HIS A 238 9.90 8.13 11.82
N MET A 239 10.67 7.83 10.77
CA MET A 239 12.04 8.37 10.58
C MET A 239 12.09 9.89 10.26
N ASN A 240 10.95 10.58 10.23
CA ASN A 240 10.92 12.01 9.89
C ASN A 240 11.44 12.81 11.10
N PRO A 241 12.48 13.64 10.94
CA PRO A 241 13.05 14.44 12.04
C PRO A 241 12.00 15.26 12.79
N VAL A 242 11.09 15.93 12.07
CA VAL A 242 10.04 16.77 12.68
C VAL A 242 9.10 15.96 13.57
N VAL A 243 8.78 14.72 13.17
CA VAL A 243 7.93 13.82 13.95
C VAL A 243 8.66 13.36 15.22
N ARG A 244 9.96 13.07 15.11
CA ARG A 244 10.79 12.65 16.24
C ARG A 244 10.99 13.78 17.24
N GLU A 245 11.23 14.99 16.78
CA GLU A 245 11.36 16.18 17.63
C GLU A 245 10.06 16.46 18.39
N ALA A 246 8.89 16.41 17.71
CA ALA A 246 7.60 16.59 18.38
C ALA A 246 7.32 15.48 19.39
N ALA A 247 7.65 14.22 19.06
CA ALA A 247 7.47 13.09 19.97
C ALA A 247 8.38 13.21 21.20
N ASP A 248 9.65 13.57 21.02
CA ASP A 248 10.60 13.77 22.11
C ASP A 248 10.20 14.94 23.02
N ALA A 249 9.76 16.06 22.44
CA ALA A 249 9.32 17.23 23.20
C ALA A 249 8.11 16.95 24.11
N GLU A 250 7.14 16.17 23.63
CA GLU A 250 5.88 15.96 24.35
C GLU A 250 5.86 14.66 25.15
N LEU A 251 6.43 13.58 24.61
CA LEU A 251 6.43 12.23 25.21
C LEU A 251 7.76 11.87 25.86
N GLY A 252 8.80 12.70 25.73
CA GLY A 252 10.10 12.47 26.35
C GLY A 252 10.00 12.38 27.88
N GLY A 253 10.73 11.42 28.45
CA GLY A 253 10.75 11.17 29.89
C GLY A 253 9.55 10.38 30.44
N CYS A 254 8.65 9.90 29.58
CA CYS A 254 7.63 8.90 29.91
C CYS A 254 8.19 7.47 29.82
#